data_AF-A0A2A5CXY5-F1
#
_entry.id   AF-A0A2A5CXY5-F1
#
_cell.length_a   1.000
_cell.length_b   1.000
_cell.length_c   1.000
_cell.angle_alpha   90.00
_cell.angle_beta   90.00
_cell.angle_gamma   90.00
#
_symmetry.space_group_name_H-M   'P 1'
#
loop_
_entity.id
_entity.type
_entity.pdbx_description
1 polymer ?
#
loop_
_entity_poly.entity_id
_entity_poly.type
_entity_poly.pdbx_seq_one_letter_code
_entity_poly.pdbx_strand_id
1 'polypeptide(L)'
;MTDNLAIENYEIVNDLLLVSFSDKSDAMIPLKTLREQCPCAGCQGEKDALGNIYKGPAPVLNDSSFQINGIQPVGYYGLQLYWKDGHNTGIFIGNLLKTLSS
;
A
#
# COMPACT_ATOMS: atom_id res chain seq x y z
N MET A 1 -1.51 14.66 16.69
CA MET A 1 -2.02 14.45 15.33
C MET A 1 -0.79 14.20 14.49
N THR A 2 -0.54 12.97 14.07
CA THR A 2 0.60 12.66 13.19
C THR A 2 0.38 13.42 11.90
N ASP A 3 1.33 14.28 11.53
CA ASP A 3 1.34 14.91 10.21
C ASP A 3 1.28 13.79 9.17
N ASN A 4 0.21 13.75 8.39
CA ASN A 4 0.09 12.81 7.30
C ASN A 4 1.00 13.32 6.19
N LEU A 5 2.07 12.57 5.91
CA LEU A 5 2.97 12.86 4.81
C LEU A 5 2.18 12.83 3.49
N ALA A 6 2.01 13.98 2.87
CA ALA A 6 1.20 14.11 1.67
C ALA A 6 1.98 13.63 0.44
N ILE A 7 1.27 13.00 -0.48
CA ILE A 7 1.78 12.46 -1.73
C ILE A 7 1.65 13.55 -2.80
N GLU A 8 2.78 14.00 -3.34
CA GLU A 8 2.82 15.02 -4.39
C GLU A 8 2.76 14.38 -5.78
N ASN A 9 3.58 13.35 -6.02
CA ASN A 9 3.63 12.60 -7.29
C ASN A 9 3.83 11.11 -7.03
N TYR A 10 3.43 10.29 -8.01
CA TYR A 10 3.72 8.86 -8.02
C TYR A 10 3.83 8.34 -9.45
N GLU A 11 4.68 7.34 -9.65
CA GLU A 11 4.84 6.67 -10.94
C GLU A 11 5.24 5.21 -10.74
N ILE A 12 4.86 4.37 -11.70
CA ILE A 12 5.29 2.98 -11.76
C ILE A 12 6.37 2.86 -12.82
N VAL A 13 7.53 2.36 -12.40
CA VAL A 13 8.66 2.09 -13.29
C VAL A 13 9.09 0.65 -13.07
N ASN A 14 8.85 -0.19 -14.08
CA ASN A 14 8.98 -1.65 -13.96
C ASN A 14 8.14 -2.17 -12.77
N ASP A 15 8.78 -2.85 -11.82
CA ASP A 15 8.14 -3.39 -10.61
C ASP A 15 8.34 -2.50 -9.38
N LEU A 16 8.59 -1.20 -9.58
CA LEU A 16 8.77 -0.21 -8.52
C LEU A 16 7.67 0.85 -8.56
N LEU A 17 7.17 1.20 -7.37
CA LEU A 17 6.42 2.43 -7.12
C LEU A 17 7.39 3.51 -6.64
N LEU A 18 7.46 4.59 -7.42
CA LEU A 18 8.15 5.81 -7.07
C LEU A 18 7.13 6.79 -6.49
N VAL A 19 7.46 7.44 -5.38
CA VAL A 19 6.59 8.42 -4.72
C VAL A 19 7.41 9.60 -4.24
N SER A 20 6.96 10.82 -4.53
CA SER A 20 7.50 12.04 -3.94
C SER A 20 6.53 12.62 -2.92
N PHE A 21 7.05 13.11 -1.80
CA PHE A 21 6.24 13.61 -0.69
C PHE A 21 6.38 15.11 -0.44
N SER A 22 5.46 15.68 0.33
CA SER A 22 5.44 17.10 0.68
C SER A 22 6.65 17.58 1.49
N ASP A 23 7.34 16.68 2.19
CA ASP A 23 8.57 16.97 2.93
C ASP A 23 9.84 16.95 2.05
N LYS A 24 9.66 16.86 0.73
CA LYS A 24 10.73 16.78 -0.28
C LYS A 24 11.58 15.52 -0.21
N SER A 25 11.08 14.51 0.50
CA SER A 25 11.65 13.18 0.47
C SER A 25 10.96 12.31 -0.59
N ASP A 26 11.66 11.28 -1.04
CA ASP A 26 11.15 10.31 -2.01
C ASP A 26 11.14 8.89 -1.45
N ALA A 27 10.42 7.99 -2.09
CA ALA A 27 10.43 6.56 -1.82
C ALA A 27 10.46 5.76 -3.12
N MET A 28 11.26 4.69 -3.14
CA MET A 28 11.22 3.66 -4.17
C MET A 28 10.83 2.34 -3.50
N ILE A 29 9.71 1.74 -3.93
CA ILE A 29 9.10 0.62 -3.22
C ILE A 29 8.79 -0.50 -4.21
N PRO A 30 9.33 -1.71 -4.03
CA PRO A 30 8.94 -2.86 -4.85
C PRO A 30 7.45 -3.17 -4.73
N LEU A 31 6.80 -3.47 -5.86
CA LEU A 31 5.41 -3.92 -5.88
C LEU A 31 5.21 -5.19 -5.04
N LYS A 32 6.21 -6.07 -5.01
CA LYS A 32 6.21 -7.25 -4.13
C LYS A 32 6.08 -6.87 -2.65
N THR A 33 6.88 -5.90 -2.20
CA THR A 33 6.81 -5.38 -0.82
C THR A 33 5.44 -4.80 -0.52
N LEU A 34 4.87 -4.00 -1.43
CA LEU A 34 3.53 -3.43 -1.26
C LEU A 34 2.46 -4.52 -1.13
N ARG A 35 2.50 -5.57 -1.96
CA ARG A 35 1.53 -6.66 -1.90
C ARG A 35 1.61 -7.45 -0.60
N GLU A 36 2.83 -7.77 -0.17
CA GLU A 36 3.10 -8.53 1.06
C GLU A 36 2.76 -7.72 2.31
N GLN A 37 2.89 -6.40 2.25
CA GLN A 37 2.58 -5.46 3.34
C GLN A 37 1.24 -4.72 3.13
N CYS A 38 0.31 -5.31 2.36
CA CYS A 38 -0.98 -4.69 2.09
C CYS A 38 -1.69 -4.35 3.42
N PRO A 39 -2.12 -3.09 3.65
CA PRO A 39 -2.65 -2.64 4.94
C PRO A 39 -4.13 -2.97 5.16
N CYS A 40 -4.80 -3.63 4.21
CA CYS A 40 -6.23 -3.91 4.34
C CYS A 40 -6.51 -4.96 5.43
N ALA A 41 -7.73 -4.93 5.98
CA ALA A 41 -8.17 -5.85 7.03
C ALA A 41 -8.08 -7.34 6.58
N GLY A 42 -8.30 -7.62 5.29
CA GLY A 42 -8.14 -8.97 4.74
C GLY A 42 -6.70 -9.50 4.81
N CYS A 43 -5.70 -8.60 4.77
CA CYS A 43 -4.28 -8.97 4.81
C CYS A 43 -3.68 -8.86 6.22
N GLN A 44 -3.97 -7.80 6.98
CA GLN A 44 -3.39 -7.59 8.32
C GLN A 44 -4.27 -8.11 9.46
N GLY A 45 -5.52 -8.45 9.16
CA GLY A 45 -6.55 -8.73 10.17
C GLY A 45 -7.26 -7.46 10.63
N GLU A 46 -8.46 -7.64 11.17
CA GLU A 46 -9.23 -6.59 11.82
C GLU A 46 -8.90 -6.57 13.31
N LYS A 47 -8.61 -5.39 13.86
CA LYS A 47 -8.41 -5.19 15.30
C LYS A 47 -9.71 -4.74 15.93
N ASP A 48 -10.20 -5.48 16.92
CA ASP A 48 -11.34 -5.02 17.73
C ASP A 48 -10.90 -4.02 18.80
N ALA A 49 -11.88 -3.41 19.49
CA ALA A 49 -11.64 -2.45 20.56
C ALA A 49 -10.92 -3.04 21.79
N LEU A 50 -10.84 -4.38 21.88
CA LEU A 50 -10.16 -5.11 22.95
C LEU A 50 -8.74 -5.55 22.54
N GLY A 51 -8.32 -5.23 21.31
CA GLY A 51 -6.99 -5.54 20.78
C GLY A 51 -6.87 -6.93 20.16
N ASN A 52 -7.96 -7.70 20.02
CA ASN A 52 -7.93 -8.99 19.35
C ASN A 52 -7.80 -8.78 17.83
N ILE A 53 -6.93 -9.55 17.19
CA ILE A 53 -6.74 -9.55 15.74
C ILE A 53 -7.52 -10.73 15.15
N TYR A 54 -8.56 -10.45 14.40
CA TYR A 54 -9.26 -11.45 13.60
C TYR A 54 -8.72 -11.43 12.19
N LYS A 55 -8.03 -12.50 11.80
CA LYS A 55 -7.46 -12.66 10.46
C LYS A 55 -7.95 -13.96 9.86
N GLY A 56 -8.55 -13.87 8.66
CA GLY A 56 -8.89 -15.04 7.86
C GLY A 56 -7.64 -15.80 7.41
N PRO A 57 -7.80 -16.95 6.74
CA PRO A 57 -6.68 -17.64 6.12
C PRO A 57 -5.93 -16.71 5.18
N ALA A 58 -4.60 -16.84 5.14
CA ALA A 58 -3.77 -16.02 4.26
C ALA A 58 -4.20 -16.22 2.80
N PRO A 59 -4.29 -15.13 2.00
CA PRO A 59 -4.64 -15.25 0.59
C PRO A 59 -3.58 -16.07 -0.14
N VAL A 60 -4.02 -16.98 -1.02
CA VAL A 60 -3.11 -17.70 -1.92
C VAL A 60 -2.61 -16.72 -2.97
N LEU A 61 -1.32 -16.41 -2.92
CA LEU A 61 -0.67 -15.50 -3.88
C LEU A 61 -0.21 -16.28 -5.11
N ASN A 62 -0.31 -15.64 -6.27
CA ASN A 62 0.23 -16.13 -7.53
C ASN A 62 0.95 -14.99 -8.27
N ASP A 63 1.44 -15.23 -9.48
CA ASP A 63 2.19 -14.22 -10.24
C ASP A 63 1.38 -12.92 -10.49
N SER A 64 0.06 -13.01 -10.69
CA SER A 64 -0.79 -11.83 -10.89
C SER A 64 -1.01 -11.03 -9.60
N SER A 65 -0.78 -11.62 -8.42
CA SER A 65 -0.84 -10.91 -7.14
C SER A 65 0.22 -9.83 -7.01
N PHE A 66 1.32 -9.92 -7.76
CA PHE A 66 2.42 -8.95 -7.70
C PHE A 66 2.40 -7.93 -8.86
N GLN A 67 1.37 -7.99 -9.69
CA GLN A 67 1.18 -7.10 -10.83
C GLN A 67 0.01 -6.15 -10.56
N ILE A 68 0.19 -4.88 -10.89
CA ILE A 68 -0.89 -3.88 -10.78
C ILE A 68 -1.64 -3.72 -12.09
N ASN A 69 -2.92 -3.40 -11.98
CA ASN A 69 -3.81 -2.99 -13.07
C ASN A 69 -4.12 -1.48 -13.02
N GLY A 70 -3.81 -0.81 -11.91
CA GLY A 70 -4.01 0.62 -11.76
C GLY A 70 -3.75 1.13 -10.36
N ILE A 71 -3.71 2.46 -10.24
CA ILE A 71 -3.55 3.20 -8.98
C ILE A 71 -4.61 4.28 -8.97
N GLN A 72 -5.26 4.47 -7.82
CA GLN A 72 -6.18 5.58 -7.60
C GLN A 72 -5.73 6.39 -6.38
N PRO A 73 -5.53 7.71 -6.51
CA PRO A 73 -5.24 8.55 -5.35
C PRO A 73 -6.47 8.66 -4.44
N VAL A 74 -6.24 8.60 -3.14
CA VAL A 74 -7.25 8.81 -2.10
C VAL A 74 -6.91 10.12 -1.39
N GLY A 75 -7.49 11.21 -1.90
CA GLY A 75 -7.07 12.56 -1.51
C GLY A 75 -5.57 12.77 -1.75
N TYR A 76 -4.92 13.49 -0.84
CA TYR A 76 -3.47 13.72 -0.88
C TYR A 76 -2.68 12.78 0.03
N TYR A 77 -3.34 11.87 0.75
CA TYR A 77 -2.71 11.17 1.86
C TYR A 77 -2.43 9.70 1.57
N GLY A 78 -3.00 9.12 0.51
CA GLY A 78 -2.80 7.71 0.22
C GLY A 78 -3.10 7.30 -1.22
N LEU A 79 -2.65 6.10 -1.55
CA LEU A 79 -2.86 5.44 -2.84
C LEU A 79 -3.58 4.12 -2.65
N GLN A 80 -4.65 3.90 -3.41
CA GLN A 80 -5.31 2.61 -3.55
C GLN A 80 -4.71 1.88 -4.76
N LEU A 81 -4.16 0.68 -4.54
CA LEU A 81 -3.60 -0.14 -5.59
C LEU A 81 -4.59 -1.22 -6.03
N TYR A 82 -4.79 -1.33 -7.34
CA TYR A 82 -5.58 -2.39 -7.96
C TYR A 82 -4.62 -3.46 -8.50
N TRP A 83 -4.73 -4.67 -7.99
CA TRP A 83 -3.89 -5.81 -8.36
C TRP A 83 -4.57 -6.66 -9.43
N LYS A 84 -3.78 -7.34 -10.27
CA LYS A 84 -4.31 -8.20 -11.35
C LYS A 84 -4.95 -9.51 -10.83
N ASP A 85 -4.72 -9.88 -9.57
CA ASP A 85 -5.46 -10.95 -8.89
C ASP A 85 -6.86 -10.52 -8.40
N GLY A 86 -7.26 -9.26 -8.67
CA GLY A 86 -8.53 -8.68 -8.27
C GLY A 86 -8.52 -8.02 -6.88
N HIS A 87 -7.40 -8.07 -6.15
CA HIS A 87 -7.28 -7.38 -4.86
C HIS A 87 -7.24 -5.85 -5.04
N ASN A 88 -7.99 -5.10 -4.22
CA ASN A 88 -8.08 -3.64 -4.39
C ASN A 88 -8.44 -2.86 -3.12
N THR A 89 -8.40 -3.46 -1.93
CA THR A 89 -8.89 -2.81 -0.70
C THR A 89 -7.79 -2.17 0.15
N GLY A 90 -6.52 -2.29 -0.24
CA GLY A 90 -5.40 -1.67 0.45
C GLY A 90 -5.23 -0.19 0.07
N ILE A 91 -5.28 0.69 1.07
CA ILE A 91 -4.94 2.11 0.93
C ILE A 91 -3.60 2.35 1.63
N PHE A 92 -2.57 2.64 0.85
CA PHE A 92 -1.23 2.91 1.33
C PHE A 92 -1.08 4.40 1.62
N ILE A 93 -1.04 4.75 2.90
CA ILE A 93 -0.85 6.14 3.34
C ILE A 93 0.62 6.57 3.22
N GLY A 94 0.90 7.86 3.06
CA GLY A 94 2.26 8.37 2.83
C GLY A 94 3.29 7.91 3.86
N ASN A 95 2.95 7.92 5.15
CA ASN A 95 3.85 7.43 6.22
C ASN A 95 4.17 5.93 6.07
N LEU A 96 3.19 5.13 5.65
CA LEU A 96 3.39 3.69 5.40
C LEU A 96 4.29 3.50 4.17
N LEU A 97 4.01 4.20 3.07
CA LEU A 97 4.85 4.17 1.86
C LEU A 97 6.30 4.52 2.20
N LYS A 98 6.51 5.54 3.02
CA LYS A 98 7.84 5.94 3.49
C LYS A 98 8.52 4.83 4.31
N THR A 99 7.78 4.17 5.20
CA THR A 99 8.29 3.06 6.02
C THR A 99 8.67 1.84 5.18
N LEU A 100 7.98 1.62 4.06
CA LEU A 100 8.23 0.51 3.14
C LEU A 100 9.31 0.81 2.09
N SER A 101 9.86 2.03 2.07
CA SER A 101 10.92 2.40 1.14
C SER A 101 12.25 1.71 1.48
N SER A 102 13.01 1.35 0.44
CA SER A 102 14.37 0.80 0.56
C SER A 102 15.44 1.89 0.58
#